data_AF-A0A947B8M5-F1
#
_entry.id   AF-A0A947B8M5-F1
#
_cell.length_a   1.000
_cell.length_b   1.000
_cell.length_c   1.000
_cell.angle_alpha   90.00
_cell.angle_beta   90.00
_cell.angle_gamma   90.00
#
_symmetry.space_group_name_H-M   'P 1'
#
loop_
_entity.id
_entity.type
_entity.pdbx_description
1 polymer ?
#
loop_
_entity_poly.entity_id
_entity_poly.type
_entity_poly.pdbx_seq_one_letter_code
_entity_poly.pdbx_strand_id
1 'polypeptide(L)' 'IDLPILDADGHPRHRFGKAIDADGLYFMGLHFQYAVSSTMVAGVGRDARRVARWIKSETHI' A
#
# COMPACT_ATOMS: atom_id res chain seq x y z
N ILE A 1 -0.38 20.43 0.91
CA ILE A 1 -1.41 19.58 0.28
C ILE A 1 -2.03 18.78 1.41
N ASP A 2 -3.34 18.90 1.61
CA ASP A 2 -4.09 18.00 2.48
C ASP A 2 -4.63 16.87 1.59
N LEU A 3 -4.18 15.65 1.86
CA LEU A 3 -4.50 14.46 1.08
C LEU A 3 -5.18 13.49 2.05
N PRO A 4 -6.45 13.11 1.83
CA PRO A 4 -7.25 12.32 2.78
C PRO A 4 -6.79 10.85 2.92
N ILE A 5 -5.54 10.57 2.56
CA ILE A 5 -4.88 9.26 2.51
C ILE A 5 -3.82 9.11 3.61
N LEU A 6 -3.55 10.17 4.37
CA LEU A 6 -2.67 10.16 5.55
C LEU A 6 -3.51 10.37 6.82
N ASP A 7 -3.06 9.84 7.95
CA ASP A 7 -3.61 10.15 9.27
C ASP A 7 -3.00 11.43 9.86
N ALA A 8 -3.39 11.79 11.09
CA ALA A 8 -2.91 12.99 11.77
C ALA A 8 -1.39 13.00 12.01
N ASP A 9 -0.75 11.82 12.03
CA ASP A 9 0.69 11.66 12.20
C ASP A 9 1.43 11.59 10.85
N GLY A 10 0.70 11.68 9.73
CA GLY A 10 1.24 11.60 8.38
C GLY A 10 1.47 10.17 7.88
N HIS A 11 0.97 9.15 8.57
CA HIS A 11 1.10 7.77 8.11
C HIS A 11 0.02 7.44 7.07
N PRO A 12 0.35 6.64 6.04
CA PRO A 12 -0.63 6.22 5.06
C PRO A 12 -1.76 5.39 5.68
N ARG A 13 -3.00 5.80 5.42
CA ARG A 13 -4.20 5.06 5.80
C ARG A 13 -4.46 3.97 4.77
N HIS A 14 -4.10 2.75 5.12
CA HIS A 14 -4.12 1.63 4.18
C HIS A 14 -4.52 0.30 4.81
N ARG A 15 -4.95 -0.65 3.98
CA ARG A 15 -5.04 -2.07 4.33
C ARG A 15 -4.15 -2.89 3.42
N PHE A 16 -3.09 -3.46 3.99
CA PHE A 16 -2.07 -4.23 3.26
C PHE A 16 -1.46 -3.51 2.03
N GLY A 17 -1.39 -2.18 2.06
CA GLY A 17 -0.92 -1.33 0.96
C GLY A 17 -2.01 -0.70 0.10
N LYS A 18 -3.28 -1.14 0.14
CA LYS A 18 -4.36 -0.45 -0.58
C LYS A 18 -4.86 0.74 0.24
N ALA A 19 -4.90 1.94 -0.34
CA ALA A 19 -5.48 3.11 0.34
C ALA A 19 -6.96 2.85 0.65
N ILE A 20 -7.42 3.28 1.82
CA ILE A 20 -8.83 3.05 2.23
C ILE A 20 -9.76 4.19 1.80
N ASP A 21 -9.21 5.39 1.57
CA ASP A 21 -9.96 6.60 1.24
C ASP A 21 -9.78 7.04 -0.23
N ALA A 22 -9.03 6.27 -1.04
CA ALA A 22 -8.77 6.58 -2.45
C ALA A 22 -8.60 5.30 -3.29
N ASP A 23 -9.59 4.98 -4.11
CA ASP A 23 -9.51 3.84 -5.03
C ASP A 23 -8.40 4.04 -6.08
N GLY A 24 -7.75 2.94 -6.46
CA GLY A 24 -6.62 2.96 -7.38
C GLY A 24 -5.30 3.46 -6.79
N LEU A 25 -5.27 3.92 -5.54
CA LEU A 25 -4.04 4.32 -4.85
C LEU A 25 -3.47 3.18 -3.99
N TYR A 26 -2.17 2.95 -4.14
CA TYR A 26 -1.45 1.89 -3.45
C TYR A 26 -0.11 2.37 -2.89
N PHE A 27 0.25 1.83 -1.73
CA PHE A 27 1.51 2.04 -1.04
C PHE A 27 2.33 0.75 -0.99
N MET A 28 3.64 0.88 -0.91
CA MET A 28 4.57 -0.24 -0.83
C MET A 28 5.77 0.11 0.05
N GLY A 29 6.32 -0.89 0.74
CA GLY A 29 7.52 -0.72 1.56
C GLY A 29 7.25 -0.13 2.93
N LEU A 30 6.01 -0.16 3.42
CA LEU A 30 5.67 0.40 4.73
C LEU A 30 6.04 -0.55 5.88
N HIS A 31 6.41 0.02 7.03
CA HIS A 31 6.65 -0.76 8.23
C HIS A 31 5.36 -1.47 8.65
N PHE A 32 5.40 -2.80 8.80
CA PHE A 32 4.21 -3.62 9.01
C PHE A 32 3.12 -3.50 7.94
N GLN A 33 3.46 -3.17 6.68
CA GLN A 33 2.49 -3.26 5.59
C GLN A 33 1.80 -4.63 5.56
N TYR A 34 2.59 -5.68 5.77
CA TYR A 34 2.10 -7.01 6.15
C TYR A 34 2.96 -7.65 7.23
N ALA A 35 4.27 -7.40 7.24
CA ALA A 35 5.18 -7.88 8.29
C ALA A 35 6.30 -6.87 8.54
N VAL A 36 7.12 -7.09 9.57
CA VAL A 36 8.32 -6.26 9.85
C VAL A 36 9.22 -6.16 8.62
N SER A 37 9.40 -7.26 7.89
CA SER A 37 10.27 -7.32 6.71
C SER A 37 9.73 -6.58 5.48
N SER A 38 8.56 -5.96 5.55
CA SER A 38 7.94 -5.21 4.45
C SER A 38 8.78 -4.03 3.97
N THR A 39 9.62 -3.45 4.83
CA THR A 39 10.56 -2.36 4.50
C THR A 39 11.89 -2.85 3.92
N MET A 40 12.13 -4.16 3.92
CA MET A 40 13.42 -4.75 3.55
C MET A 40 13.39 -5.26 2.10
N VAL A 41 14.49 -5.10 1.37
CA VAL A 41 14.64 -5.63 0.00
C VAL A 41 14.31 -7.12 -0.09
N ALA A 42 14.76 -7.91 0.90
CA ALA A 42 14.49 -9.35 0.95
C ALA A 42 13.03 -9.71 1.29
N GLY A 43 12.23 -8.78 1.84
CA GLY A 43 10.87 -9.05 2.32
C GLY A 43 9.75 -8.36 1.53
N VAL A 44 10.02 -7.21 0.90
CA VAL A 44 9.03 -6.36 0.22
C VAL A 44 8.34 -7.05 -0.97
N GLY A 45 9.00 -8.06 -1.58
CA GLY A 45 8.49 -8.74 -2.76
C GLY A 45 7.11 -9.40 -2.58
N ARG A 46 6.77 -9.86 -1.37
CA ARG A 46 5.42 -10.40 -1.07
C ARG A 46 4.35 -9.31 -1.19
N ASP A 47 4.64 -8.12 -0.69
CA ASP A 47 3.68 -7.03 -0.63
C ASP A 47 3.53 -6.40 -2.01
N ALA A 48 4.64 -6.27 -2.75
CA ALA A 48 4.63 -5.91 -4.17
C ALA A 48 3.73 -6.83 -5.00
N ARG A 49 3.83 -8.15 -4.81
CA ARG A 49 2.95 -9.13 -5.50
C ARG A 49 1.48 -8.98 -5.13
N ARG A 50 1.16 -8.52 -3.91
CA ARG A 50 -0.23 -8.26 -3.53
C ARG A 50 -0.75 -7.01 -4.23
N VAL A 51 -0.01 -5.91 -4.16
CA VAL A 51 -0.35 -4.64 -4.82
C VAL A 51 -0.53 -4.82 -6.32
N ALA A 52 0.44 -5.47 -6.99
CA ALA A 52 0.36 -5.72 -8.42
C ALA A 52 -0.86 -6.54 -8.84
N ARG A 53 -1.31 -7.48 -8.00
CA ARG A 53 -2.53 -8.26 -8.25
C ARG A 53 -3.79 -7.39 -8.21
N TRP A 54 -3.87 -6.45 -7.28
CA TRP A 54 -5.00 -5.52 -7.21
C TRP A 54 -5.03 -4.55 -8.38
N ILE A 55 -3.88 -3.95 -8.72
CA ILE A 55 -3.75 -3.07 -9.89
C ILE A 55 -4.24 -3.81 -11.14
N LYS A 56 -3.78 -5.05 -11.35
CA LYS A 56 -4.22 -5.87 -12.48
C LYS A 56 -5.73 -6.15 -12.46
N SER A 57 -6.34 -6.39 -11.30
CA SER A 57 -7.78 -6.66 -11.21
C SER A 57 -8.65 -5.42 -11.37
N GLU A 58 -8.13 -4.23 -11.05
CA GLU A 58 -8.87 -2.97 -11.10
C GLU A 58 -8.66 -2.20 -12.41
N THR A 59 -7.69 -2.60 -13.22
CA THR A 59 -7.49 -2.06 -14.57
C THR A 59 -8.70 -2.45 -15.43
N HIS A 60 -9.67 -1.55 -15.52
CA HIS A 60 -10.74 -1.59 -16.51
C HIS A 60 -10.12 -1.19 -17.86
N ILE A 61 -9.93 -2.16 -18.75
CA ILE A 61 -9.71 -1.94 -20.19
C ILE A 61 -11.07 -2.09 -20.88
#